data_AF-A0AAV2I6L4-F1
#
_entry.id   AF-A0AAV2I6L4-F1
#
_cell.length_a   1.000
_cell.length_b   1.000
_cell.length_c   1.000
_cell.angle_alpha   90.00
_cell.angle_beta   90.00
_cell.angle_gamma   90.00
#
_symmetry.space_group_name_H-M   'P 1'
#
loop_
_entity.id
_entity.type
_entity.pdbx_description
1 polymer ?
#
loop_
_entity_poly.entity_id
_entity_poly.type
_entity_poly.pdbx_seq_one_letter_code
_entity_poly.pdbx_strand_id
1 'polypeptide(L)'
;VDWLNLYFHNQVLKRDIHEELMKNVRDALNGHDKDDDDKITYLRLFHQPGAGGTTSAKQVLWDMRKEYRCCVVSTITDQTCDQLDEVRRFQDNKPKPLLILIDNQDEDRWNQLRGNLENKGRKRW
;
A
#
# COMPACT_ATOMS: atom_id res chain seq x y z
N VAL A 1 -2.06 -13.61 -10.97
CA VAL A 1 -0.70 -13.47 -10.41
C VAL A 1 -0.79 -13.60 -8.90
N ASP A 2 -0.26 -14.71 -8.40
CA ASP A 2 -0.20 -15.04 -6.98
C ASP A 2 1.21 -14.81 -6.43
N TRP A 3 1.34 -14.74 -5.11
CA TRP A 3 2.63 -14.55 -4.45
C TRP A 3 3.67 -15.60 -4.83
N LEU A 4 3.24 -16.84 -5.09
CA LEU A 4 4.14 -17.90 -5.59
C LEU A 4 4.78 -17.54 -6.94
N ASN A 5 4.06 -16.84 -7.82
CA ASN A 5 4.61 -16.38 -9.10
C ASN A 5 5.70 -15.32 -8.91
N LEU A 6 5.65 -14.56 -7.82
CA LEU A 6 6.68 -13.57 -7.47
C LEU A 6 7.85 -14.20 -6.72
N TYR A 7 7.64 -15.39 -6.13
CA TYR A 7 8.70 -16.16 -5.49
C TYR A 7 9.57 -16.90 -6.51
N PHE A 8 8.95 -17.54 -7.50
CA PHE A 8 9.68 -18.18 -8.58
C PHE A 8 10.16 -17.14 -9.58
N HIS A 9 11.49 -17.00 -9.66
CA HIS A 9 12.13 -16.08 -10.60
C HIS A 9 11.62 -16.34 -12.04
N ASN A 10 11.37 -15.26 -12.78
CA ASN A 10 10.97 -15.24 -14.20
C ASN A 10 9.49 -15.59 -14.52
N GLN A 11 8.62 -15.81 -13.53
CA GLN A 11 7.18 -16.02 -13.81
C GLN A 11 6.38 -14.71 -13.92
N VAL A 12 6.90 -13.61 -13.38
CA VAL A 12 6.34 -12.27 -13.54
C VAL A 12 7.36 -11.39 -14.24
N LEU A 13 7.05 -10.98 -15.46
CA LEU A 13 7.87 -10.03 -16.22
C LEU A 13 7.78 -8.65 -15.56
N LYS A 14 8.95 -8.08 -15.21
CA LYS A 14 9.05 -6.69 -14.78
C LYS A 14 8.70 -5.80 -15.97
N ARG A 15 7.76 -4.88 -15.75
CA ARG A 15 7.30 -3.93 -16.77
C ARG A 15 7.99 -2.59 -16.60
N ASP A 16 8.04 -1.82 -17.67
CA ASP A 16 8.71 -0.51 -17.70
C ASP A 16 8.18 0.44 -16.61
N ILE A 17 6.86 0.42 -16.38
CA ILE A 17 6.20 1.21 -15.31
C ILE A 17 6.65 0.86 -13.89
N HIS A 18 7.27 -0.31 -13.69
CA HIS A 18 7.66 -0.76 -12.36
C HIS A 18 8.65 0.21 -11.70
N GLU A 19 9.63 0.71 -12.45
CA GLU A 19 10.67 1.59 -11.90
C GLU A 19 10.10 2.95 -11.49
N GLU A 20 9.22 3.50 -12.32
CA GLU A 20 8.49 4.73 -12.02
C GLU A 20 7.57 4.55 -10.80
N LEU A 21 6.81 3.45 -10.74
CA LEU A 21 5.93 3.17 -9.61
C LEU A 21 6.73 2.98 -8.31
N MET A 22 7.85 2.24 -8.35
CA MET A 22 8.75 2.09 -7.21
C MET A 22 9.31 3.43 -6.72
N LYS A 23 9.71 4.30 -7.66
CA LYS A 23 10.20 5.64 -7.34
C LYS A 23 9.11 6.46 -6.63
N ASN A 24 7.92 6.54 -7.20
CA ASN A 24 6.81 7.29 -6.62
C ASN A 24 6.45 6.80 -5.21
N VAL A 25 6.48 5.48 -4.98
CA VAL A 25 6.23 4.90 -3.65
C VAL A 25 7.33 5.30 -2.66
N ARG A 26 8.60 5.26 -3.07
CA ARG A 26 9.72 5.70 -2.20
C ARG A 26 9.65 7.18 -1.88
N ASP A 27 9.34 8.01 -2.87
CA ASP A 27 9.19 9.46 -2.69
C ASP A 27 8.05 9.76 -1.69
N ALA A 28 6.91 9.05 -1.82
CA ALA A 28 5.78 9.16 -0.88
C ALA A 28 6.13 8.74 0.57
N LEU A 29 7.05 7.79 0.74
CA LEU A 29 7.54 7.34 2.05
C LEU A 29 8.55 8.31 2.67
N ASN A 30 9.39 8.95 1.85
CA ASN A 30 10.42 9.88 2.31
C ASN A 30 9.88 11.26 2.68
N GLY A 31 8.62 11.56 2.34
CA GLY A 31 7.88 12.68 2.91
C GLY A 31 8.43 14.06 2.57
N HIS A 32 8.98 14.24 1.36
CA HIS A 32 9.64 15.48 0.97
C HIS A 32 8.75 16.73 0.96
N ASP A 33 7.41 16.59 0.98
CA ASP A 33 6.45 17.70 1.00
C ASP A 33 5.16 17.28 1.74
N LYS A 34 5.20 17.08 3.07
CA LYS A 34 3.96 16.89 3.85
C LYS A 34 3.75 18.09 4.75
N ASP A 35 2.57 18.69 4.65
CA ASP A 35 1.98 19.40 5.78
C ASP A 35 1.97 18.41 6.96
N ASP A 36 2.38 18.88 8.15
CA ASP A 36 2.58 18.04 9.34
C ASP A 36 1.30 17.27 9.76
N ASP A 37 0.17 17.64 9.18
CA ASP A 37 -1.18 17.19 9.47
C ASP A 37 -1.62 15.91 8.71
N ASP A 38 -0.96 15.57 7.59
CA ASP A 38 -1.32 14.41 6.78
C ASP A 38 -0.52 13.17 7.19
N LYS A 39 -1.19 12.19 7.81
CA LYS A 39 -0.57 10.97 8.31
C LYS A 39 -0.61 9.82 7.31
N ILE A 40 -1.42 9.94 6.25
CA ILE A 40 -1.53 8.94 5.18
C ILE A 40 -1.14 9.56 3.83
N THR A 41 -0.46 8.77 3.00
CA THR A 41 -0.17 9.11 1.60
C THR A 41 -0.59 7.96 0.73
N TYR A 42 -1.22 8.26 -0.40
CA TYR A 42 -1.71 7.26 -1.34
C TYR A 42 -1.35 7.66 -2.76
N LEU A 43 -1.16 6.64 -3.60
CA LEU A 43 -0.91 6.78 -5.02
C LEU A 43 -2.03 6.07 -5.76
N ARG A 44 -2.64 6.73 -6.73
CA ARG A 44 -3.68 6.13 -7.58
C ARG A 44 -3.02 5.58 -8.85
N LEU A 45 -3.12 4.27 -9.05
CA LEU A 45 -2.66 3.61 -10.27
C LEU A 45 -3.84 3.35 -11.19
N PHE A 46 -4.12 4.27 -12.11
CA PHE A 46 -5.16 4.08 -13.11
C PHE A 46 -4.65 3.21 -14.26
N HIS A 47 -5.45 2.23 -14.69
CA HIS A 47 -5.11 1.36 -15.80
C HIS A 47 -6.35 0.78 -16.46
N GLN A 48 -6.21 0.34 -17.71
CA GLN A 48 -7.25 -0.41 -18.40
C GLN A 48 -7.34 -1.86 -17.87
N PRO A 49 -8.50 -2.52 -17.97
CA PRO A 49 -8.61 -3.95 -17.72
C PRO A 49 -7.61 -4.74 -18.58
N GLY A 50 -6.96 -5.76 -18.01
CA GLY A 50 -5.94 -6.55 -18.72
C GLY A 50 -4.57 -5.87 -18.90
N ALA A 51 -4.46 -4.55 -18.67
CA ALA A 51 -3.19 -3.84 -18.70
C ALA A 51 -2.24 -4.27 -17.57
N GLY A 52 -2.73 -5.03 -16.58
CA GLY A 52 -1.98 -5.65 -15.47
C GLY A 52 -1.44 -4.67 -14.42
N GLY A 53 -2.12 -3.55 -14.18
CA GLY A 53 -1.76 -2.63 -13.11
C GLY A 53 -1.71 -3.29 -11.73
N THR A 54 -2.68 -4.15 -11.40
CA THR A 54 -2.66 -5.01 -10.20
C THR A 54 -1.38 -5.83 -10.10
N THR A 55 -0.92 -6.43 -11.20
CA THR A 55 0.32 -7.22 -11.22
C THR A 55 1.53 -6.36 -10.92
N SER A 56 1.64 -5.18 -11.55
CA SER A 56 2.73 -4.23 -11.29
C SER A 56 2.72 -3.76 -9.84
N ALA A 57 1.56 -3.43 -9.27
CA ALA A 57 1.44 -3.01 -7.87
C ALA A 57 1.82 -4.13 -6.90
N LYS A 58 1.37 -5.37 -7.14
CA LYS A 58 1.77 -6.54 -6.35
C LYS A 58 3.28 -6.79 -6.41
N GLN A 59 3.89 -6.61 -7.58
CA GLN A 59 5.34 -6.73 -7.75
C GLN A 59 6.10 -5.68 -6.92
N VAL A 60 5.62 -4.43 -6.91
CA VAL A 60 6.16 -3.38 -6.04
C VAL A 60 6.04 -3.73 -4.56
N LEU A 61 4.85 -4.16 -4.09
CA LEU A 61 4.69 -4.60 -2.70
C LEU A 61 5.63 -5.76 -2.36
N TRP A 62 5.78 -6.70 -3.29
CA TRP A 62 6.69 -7.83 -3.10
C TRP A 62 8.11 -7.34 -2.89
N ASP A 63 8.64 -6.49 -3.76
CA ASP A 63 10.03 -6.03 -3.65
C ASP A 63 10.27 -5.21 -2.37
N MET A 64 9.29 -4.42 -1.94
CA MET A 64 9.36 -3.62 -0.72
C MET A 64 9.18 -4.39 0.59
N ARG A 65 8.69 -5.65 0.54
CA ARG A 65 8.45 -6.48 1.73
C ARG A 65 9.67 -6.69 2.61
N LYS A 66 10.87 -6.54 2.05
CA LYS A 66 12.15 -6.69 2.77
C LYS A 66 12.47 -5.48 3.64
N GLU A 67 11.88 -4.32 3.34
CA GLU A 67 12.19 -3.04 3.98
C GLU A 67 11.03 -2.54 4.86
N TYR A 68 9.79 -2.83 4.44
CA TYR A 68 8.55 -2.38 5.06
C TYR A 68 7.55 -3.51 5.18
N ARG A 69 6.61 -3.37 6.12
CA ARG A 69 5.46 -4.26 6.17
C ARG A 69 4.50 -3.91 5.04
N CYS A 70 3.97 -4.94 4.40
CA CYS A 70 3.10 -4.83 3.24
C CYS A 70 1.83 -5.64 3.47
N CYS A 71 0.68 -5.13 3.04
CA CYS A 71 -0.58 -5.85 3.07
C CYS A 71 -1.44 -5.53 1.86
N VAL A 72 -2.34 -6.46 1.53
CA VAL A 72 -3.37 -6.27 0.50
C VAL A 72 -4.72 -6.33 1.17
N VAL A 73 -5.55 -5.32 0.94
CA VAL A 73 -6.93 -5.29 1.41
C VAL A 73 -7.81 -5.84 0.30
N SER A 74 -8.38 -7.03 0.51
CA SER A 74 -9.29 -7.66 -0.46
C SER A 74 -10.67 -7.02 -0.46
N THR A 75 -11.16 -6.63 0.72
CA THR A 75 -12.47 -6.01 0.93
C THR A 75 -12.34 -5.00 2.06
N ILE A 76 -12.79 -3.76 1.82
CA ILE A 76 -12.89 -2.76 2.88
C ILE A 76 -14.13 -3.03 3.73
N THR A 77 -13.91 -3.14 5.04
CA THR A 77 -14.94 -3.31 6.08
C THR A 77 -14.69 -2.32 7.22
N ASP A 78 -15.64 -2.21 8.14
CA ASP A 78 -15.50 -1.32 9.31
C ASP A 78 -14.31 -1.71 10.22
N GLN A 79 -13.89 -2.97 10.18
CA GLN A 79 -12.76 -3.49 10.96
C GLN A 79 -11.40 -3.25 10.28
N THR A 80 -11.37 -2.86 9.00
CA THR A 80 -10.12 -2.76 8.23
C THR A 80 -9.13 -1.78 8.88
N CYS A 81 -9.59 -0.66 9.43
CA CYS A 81 -8.71 0.32 10.09
C CYS A 81 -7.98 -0.28 11.30
N ASP A 82 -8.66 -1.09 12.11
CA ASP A 82 -8.06 -1.73 13.28
C ASP A 82 -7.13 -2.88 12.90
N GLN A 83 -7.53 -3.71 11.93
CA GLN A 83 -6.69 -4.78 11.39
C GLN A 83 -5.38 -4.24 10.80
N LEU A 84 -5.42 -3.16 10.02
CA LEU A 84 -4.22 -2.53 9.46
C LEU A 84 -3.28 -2.01 10.55
N ASP A 85 -3.84 -1.48 11.63
CA ASP A 85 -3.07 -0.99 12.76
C ASP A 85 -2.39 -2.13 13.55
N GLU A 86 -3.11 -3.23 13.78
CA GLU A 86 -2.55 -4.44 14.38
C GLU A 86 -1.42 -5.01 13.52
N VAL A 87 -1.65 -5.14 12.21
CA VAL A 87 -0.64 -5.60 11.25
C VAL A 87 0.60 -4.72 11.31
N ARG A 88 0.43 -3.39 11.31
CA ARG A 88 1.55 -2.44 11.38
C ARG A 88 2.41 -2.67 12.63
N ARG A 89 1.78 -2.88 13.79
CA ARG A 89 2.44 -2.99 15.11
C ARG A 89 2.90 -4.39 15.46
N PHE A 90 2.54 -5.40 14.66
CA PHE A 90 2.82 -6.78 14.98
C PHE A 90 4.32 -7.01 15.24
N GLN A 91 4.63 -7.31 16.51
CA GLN A 91 5.97 -7.56 17.04
C GLN A 91 6.97 -6.40 16.86
N ASP A 92 6.51 -5.15 16.72
CA ASP A 92 7.36 -3.98 16.54
C ASP A 92 6.93 -2.80 17.43
N ASN A 93 7.83 -2.38 18.33
CA ASN A 93 7.60 -1.25 19.24
C ASN A 93 7.72 0.11 18.54
N LYS A 94 8.42 0.18 17.40
CA LYS A 94 8.62 1.41 16.61
C LYS A 94 8.31 1.12 15.14
N PRO A 95 7.03 0.85 14.81
CA PRO A 95 6.68 0.35 13.50
C PRO A 95 6.90 1.39 12.41
N LYS A 96 7.63 0.96 11.38
CA LYS A 96 7.73 1.68 10.10
C LYS A 96 6.34 1.92 9.47
N PRO A 97 6.24 2.77 8.43
CA PRO A 97 5.03 2.88 7.63
C PRO A 97 4.58 1.51 7.07
N LEU A 98 3.27 1.30 7.00
CA LEU A 98 2.65 0.13 6.39
C LEU A 98 2.31 0.46 4.94
N LEU A 99 2.76 -0.36 3.98
CA LEU A 99 2.33 -0.26 2.58
C LEU A 99 1.07 -1.09 2.35
N ILE A 100 0.06 -0.45 1.81
CA ILE A 100 -1.27 -1.04 1.63
C ILE A 100 -1.61 -0.98 0.14
N LEU A 101 -1.93 -2.13 -0.44
CA LEU A 101 -2.57 -2.21 -1.75
C LEU A 101 -4.08 -2.39 -1.57
N ILE A 102 -4.84 -1.47 -2.16
CA ILE A 102 -6.29 -1.54 -2.27
C ILE A 102 -6.61 -1.60 -3.76
N ASP A 103 -7.25 -2.68 -4.18
CA ASP A 103 -7.53 -2.93 -5.60
C ASP A 103 -9.04 -2.98 -5.85
N ASN A 104 -9.51 -2.16 -6.80
CA ASN A 104 -10.88 -2.10 -7.29
C ASN A 104 -11.95 -2.09 -6.17
N GLN A 105 -11.79 -1.22 -5.18
CA GLN A 105 -12.76 -1.03 -4.10
C GLN A 105 -13.65 0.18 -4.35
N ASP A 106 -14.81 0.17 -3.71
CA ASP A 106 -15.76 1.28 -3.69
C ASP A 106 -15.12 2.58 -3.14
N GLU A 107 -15.36 3.71 -3.81
CA GLU A 107 -14.71 4.98 -3.49
C GLU A 107 -15.21 5.55 -2.16
N ASP A 108 -16.49 5.37 -1.82
CA ASP A 108 -17.05 5.84 -0.54
C ASP A 108 -16.44 5.06 0.63
N ARG A 109 -16.33 3.73 0.50
CA ARG A 109 -15.63 2.89 1.49
C ARG A 109 -14.15 3.27 1.63
N TRP A 110 -13.48 3.56 0.52
CA TRP A 110 -12.10 4.05 0.55
C TRP A 110 -12.00 5.38 1.30
N ASN A 111 -12.87 6.34 1.00
CA ASN A 111 -12.89 7.65 1.66
C ASN A 111 -13.13 7.52 3.17
N GLN A 112 -14.06 6.65 3.57
CA GLN A 112 -14.32 6.36 4.98
C GLN A 112 -13.09 5.72 5.67
N LEU A 113 -12.48 4.72 5.05
CA LEU A 113 -11.26 4.08 5.57
C LEU A 113 -10.12 5.09 5.70
N ARG A 114 -9.91 5.93 4.68
CA ARG A 114 -8.89 6.99 4.70
C ARG A 114 -9.12 7.95 5.86
N GLY A 115 -10.34 8.44 6.04
CA GLY A 115 -10.68 9.34 7.15
C GLY A 115 -10.42 8.69 8.52
N ASN A 116 -10.76 7.41 8.67
CA ASN A 116 -10.49 6.65 9.89
C ASN A 116 -8.98 6.50 10.15
N LEU A 117 -8.20 6.20 9.11
CA LEU A 117 -6.74 6.07 9.20
C LEU A 117 -6.06 7.41 9.55
N GLU A 118 -6.50 8.51 8.94
CA GLU A 118 -6.00 9.86 9.25
C GLU A 118 -6.30 10.24 10.70
N ASN A 119 -7.56 10.08 11.14
CA ASN A 119 -7.95 10.37 12.52
C ASN A 119 -7.16 9.54 13.53
N LYS A 120 -6.93 8.25 13.24
CA LYS A 120 -6.14 7.36 14.09
C LYS A 120 -4.65 7.71 14.07
N GLY A 121 -4.15 8.20 12.93
CA GLY A 121 -2.80 8.74 12.78
C GLY A 121 -2.60 10.00 13.60
N ARG A 122 -3.51 10.97 13.50
CA ARG A 122 -3.43 12.26 14.22
C ARG A 122 -3.46 12.10 15.74
N LYS A 123 -4.33 11.24 16.28
CA LYS A 123 -4.42 10.97 17.73
C LYS A 123 -3.15 10.40 18.39
N ARG A 124 -2.13 10.03 17.60
CA ARG A 124 -0.90 9.37 18.08
C ARG A 124 0.31 10.28 18.20
N TRP A 125 0.20 11.50 17.67
CA TRP A 125 1.23 12.53 17.72
C TRP A 125 0.66 13.76 18.42
#